data_AF-A0A960TZ99-F1
#
_entry.id   AF-A0A960TZ99-F1
#
_cell.length_a   1.000
_cell.length_b   1.000
_cell.length_c   1.000
_cell.angle_alpha   90.00
_cell.angle_beta   90.00
_cell.angle_gamma   90.00
#
_symmetry.space_group_name_H-M   'P 1'
#
loop_
_entity.id
_entity.type
_entity.pdbx_description
1 polymer ?
#
loop_
_entity_poly.entity_id
_entity_poly.type
_entity_poly.pdbx_seq_one_letter_code
_entity_poly.pdbx_strand_id
1 'polypeptide(L)' 'ILNVHEARTVFVIKRSLSPGFAGIKNRLFEAENTNMIYGDAKQVMNAINEELKASE' A
#
# COMPACT_ATOMS: atom_id res chain seq x y z
N ILE A 1 -13.35 2.43 -11.00
CA ILE A 1 -12.61 2.30 -9.71
C ILE A 1 -12.60 0.82 -9.32
N LEU A 2 -11.71 0.38 -8.45
CA LEU A 2 -11.70 -1.00 -7.93
C LEU A 2 -12.25 -1.00 -6.50
N ASN A 3 -13.08 -1.98 -6.14
CA ASN A 3 -13.70 -2.10 -4.81
C ASN A 3 -12.72 -2.70 -3.78
N VAL A 4 -11.51 -2.14 -3.67
CA VAL A 4 -10.45 -2.68 -2.81
C VAL A 4 -10.77 -2.61 -1.32
N HIS A 5 -11.67 -1.71 -0.92
CA HIS A 5 -12.09 -1.52 0.48
C HIS A 5 -12.91 -2.70 1.04
N GLU A 6 -13.50 -3.54 0.17
CA GLU A 6 -14.27 -4.73 0.56
C GLU A 6 -13.36 -5.88 1.02
N ALA A 7 -12.04 -5.80 0.80
CA ALA A 7 -11.09 -6.79 1.27
C ALA A 7 -10.94 -6.76 2.80
N ARG A 8 -10.64 -7.92 3.40
CA ARG A 8 -10.37 -8.04 4.85
C ARG A 8 -9.26 -7.11 5.32
N THR A 9 -8.20 -6.96 4.51
CA THR A 9 -7.04 -6.12 4.82
C THR A 9 -6.49 -5.55 3.52
N VAL A 10 -6.22 -4.26 3.52
CA VAL A 10 -5.65 -3.54 2.37
C VAL A 10 -4.26 -3.05 2.73
N PHE A 11 -3.29 -3.26 1.84
CA PHE A 11 -1.96 -2.68 1.96
C PHE A 11 -1.76 -1.66 0.84
N VAL A 12 -1.39 -0.44 1.21
CA VAL A 12 -1.10 0.64 0.26
C VAL A 12 0.37 0.96 0.32
N ILE A 13 1.10 0.72 -0.77
CA ILE A 13 2.52 1.02 -0.89
C ILE A 13 2.69 2.36 -1.60
N LYS A 14 3.27 3.36 -0.93
CA LYS A 14 3.52 4.69 -1.51
C LYS A 14 4.65 5.43 -0.81
N ARG A 15 5.33 6.34 -1.50
CA ARG A 15 6.41 7.15 -0.89
C ARG A 15 5.94 8.18 0.15
N SER A 16 4.69 8.64 0.05
CA SER A 16 4.12 9.69 0.91
C SER A 16 2.59 9.76 0.76
N LEU A 17 1.92 10.58 1.58
CA LEU A 17 0.49 10.91 1.45
C LEU A 17 0.17 11.90 0.32
N SER A 18 1.16 12.28 -0.50
CA SER A 18 0.94 13.22 -1.62
C SER A 18 -0.14 12.67 -2.57
N PRO A 19 -0.99 13.53 -3.14
CA PRO A 19 -2.05 13.09 -4.03
C PRO A 19 -1.50 12.47 -5.32
N GLY A 20 -2.37 11.72 -6.03
CA GLY A 20 -2.09 11.26 -7.38
C GLY A 20 -2.36 12.36 -8.41
N PHE A 21 -2.49 11.95 -9.67
CA PHE A 21 -2.73 12.86 -10.80
C PHE A 21 -3.92 13.81 -10.59
N ALA A 22 -5.02 13.31 -10.02
CA ALA A 22 -6.23 14.10 -9.82
C ALA A 22 -6.12 15.15 -8.69
N GLY A 23 -5.02 15.18 -7.93
CA GLY A 23 -4.82 16.17 -6.86
C GLY A 23 -5.71 15.98 -5.61
N ILE A 24 -6.56 14.95 -5.58
CA ILE A 24 -7.52 14.70 -4.50
C ILE A 24 -6.97 13.65 -3.51
N LYS A 25 -7.22 13.86 -2.22
CA LYS A 25 -6.88 12.91 -1.15
C LYS A 25 -7.78 11.67 -1.23
N ASN A 26 -7.17 10.48 -1.17
CA ASN A 26 -7.91 9.23 -1.18
C ASN A 26 -8.35 8.85 0.25
N ARG A 27 -9.65 8.64 0.45
CA ARG A 27 -10.23 8.22 1.75
C ARG A 27 -9.75 6.84 2.21
N LEU A 28 -9.32 5.98 1.28
CA LEU A 28 -8.75 4.67 1.62
C LEU A 28 -7.55 4.74 2.55
N PHE A 29 -6.78 5.84 2.53
CA PHE A 29 -5.58 5.99 3.35
C PHE A 29 -5.86 6.10 4.86
N GLU A 30 -7.13 6.32 5.22
CA GLU A 30 -7.60 6.48 6.60
C GLU A 30 -8.57 5.37 7.02
N ALA A 31 -8.84 4.40 6.14
CA ALA A 31 -9.74 3.29 6.46
C ALA A 31 -9.10 2.36 7.48
N GLU A 32 -9.89 1.86 8.44
CA GLU A 32 -9.41 1.04 9.56
C GLU A 32 -8.76 -0.28 9.11
N ASN A 33 -9.21 -0.86 7.99
CA ASN A 33 -8.65 -2.08 7.40
C ASN A 33 -7.47 -1.81 6.45
N THR A 34 -7.01 -0.56 6.33
CA THR A 34 -5.91 -0.17 5.45
C THR A 34 -4.63 0.09 6.23
N ASN A 35 -3.57 -0.61 5.84
CA ASN A 35 -2.22 -0.36 6.31
C ASN A 35 -1.42 0.40 5.25
N MET A 36 -0.85 1.53 5.65
CA MET A 36 0.02 2.36 4.80
C MET A 36 1.47 1.92 4.95
N ILE A 37 2.10 1.49 3.85
CA ILE A 37 3.51 1.11 3.77
C ILE A 37 4.25 2.21 3.02
N TYR A 38 5.12 2.93 3.72
CA TYR A 38 5.89 4.03 3.13
C TYR A 38 7.20 3.55 2.51
N GLY A 39 7.38 3.79 1.21
CA GLY A 39 8.61 3.43 0.50
C GLY A 39 8.52 3.52 -1.01
N ASP A 40 9.66 3.32 -1.66
CA ASP A 40 9.70 3.06 -3.11
C ASP A 40 9.10 1.68 -3.40
N ALA A 41 8.29 1.59 -4.47
CA ALA A 41 7.56 0.36 -4.78
C ALA A 41 8.51 -0.82 -5.06
N LYS A 42 9.62 -0.62 -5.77
CA LYS A 42 10.55 -1.69 -6.10
C LYS A 42 11.28 -2.19 -4.85
N GLN A 43 11.72 -1.26 -4.02
CA GLN A 43 12.41 -1.60 -2.77
C GLN A 43 11.51 -2.41 -1.83
N VAL A 44 10.27 -1.96 -1.61
CA VAL A 44 9.32 -2.67 -0.73
C VAL A 44 9.01 -4.06 -1.27
N MET A 45 8.74 -4.20 -2.57
CA MET A 45 8.42 -5.51 -3.16
C MET A 45 9.61 -6.47 -3.12
N ASN A 46 10.83 -5.98 -3.32
CA ASN A 46 12.03 -6.81 -3.21
C ASN A 46 12.25 -7.29 -1.78
N ALA A 47 12.10 -6.40 -0.78
CA ALA A 47 12.23 -6.76 0.63
C ALA A 47 11.22 -7.84 1.03
N ILE A 48 9.96 -7.72 0.59
CA ILE A 48 8.94 -8.75 0.83
C ILE A 48 9.35 -10.09 0.20
N ASN A 49 9.86 -10.07 -1.03
CA ASN A 49 10.28 -11.29 -1.72
C ASN A 49 11.48 -11.96 -1.03
N GLU A 50 12.43 -11.18 -0.52
CA GLU A 50 13.57 -11.69 0.24
C GLU A 50 13.12 -12.31 1.57
N GLU A 51 12.24 -11.65 2.31
CA GLU A 51 11.72 -12.15 3.58
C GLU A 51 10.91 -13.45 3.41
N LEU A 52 10.12 -13.54 2.34
CA LEU A 52 9.36 -14.75 2.02
C LEU A 52 10.28 -15.95 1.75
N LYS A 53 11.40 -15.74 1.04
CA LYS A 53 12.39 -16.80 0.78
C LYS A 53 13.16 -17.22 2.02
N ALA A 54 13.39 -16.31 2.97
CA ALA A 54 14.06 -16.61 4.22
C ALA A 54 13.15 -17.36 5.20
N SER A 55 11.83 -17.26 5.02
CA SER A 55 10.81 -17.93 5.83
C SER A 55 10.46 -19.34 5.34
N GLU A 56 11.03 -19.77 4.20
CA GLU A 56 10.98 -21.15 3.68
C GLU A 56 12.13 -22.00 4.24
#